data_AF-A0A3R9K895-F1
#
_entry.id   AF-A0A3R9K895-F1
#
_cell.length_a   1.000
_cell.length_b   1.000
_cell.length_c   1.000
_cell.angle_alpha   90.00
_cell.angle_beta   90.00
_cell.angle_gamma   90.00
#
_symmetry.space_group_name_H-M   'P 1'
#
loop_
_entity.id
_entity.type
_entity.pdbx_description
1 polymer ?
#
loop_
_entity_poly.entity_id
_entity_poly.type
_entity_poly.pdbx_seq_one_letter_code
_entity_poly.pdbx_strand_id
1 'polypeptide(L)' 'MVSILKKLEQEKDHLEKIIKVVSAGGKFLRLPYQKKSRSISENLKLISQNLDKLSEQVQQTTNQHS' A
#
# COMPACT_ATOMS: atom_id res chain seq x y z
N MET A 1 -21.08 -14.40 -2.26
CA MET A 1 -20.85 -13.97 -0.86
C MET A 1 -19.61 -14.63 -0.24
N VAL A 2 -19.47 -15.96 -0.29
CA VAL A 2 -18.30 -16.73 0.23
C VAL A 2 -16.93 -16.24 -0.31
N SER A 3 -16.87 -15.83 -1.58
CA SER A 3 -15.63 -15.33 -2.22
C SER A 3 -15.13 -13.99 -1.67
N ILE A 4 -16.03 -13.10 -1.25
CA ILE A 4 -15.66 -11.78 -0.70
C ILE A 4 -15.13 -11.94 0.72
N LEU A 5 -15.78 -12.76 1.54
CA LEU A 5 -15.33 -13.04 2.90
C LEU A 5 -13.92 -13.64 2.91
N LYS A 6 -13.62 -14.59 2.00
CA LYS A 6 -12.28 -15.16 1.86
C LYS A 6 -11.22 -14.13 1.45
N LYS A 7 -11.57 -13.18 0.59
CA LYS A 7 -10.66 -12.09 0.20
C LYS A 7 -10.39 -11.13 1.37
N LEU A 8 -11.42 -10.81 2.16
CA LEU A 8 -11.28 -9.97 3.35
C LEU A 8 -10.42 -10.64 4.43
N GLU A 9 -10.59 -11.94 4.63
CA GLU A 9 -9.77 -12.72 5.57
C GLU A 9 -8.30 -12.74 5.14
N GLN A 10 -8.03 -12.98 3.86
CA GLN A 10 -6.67 -12.91 3.32
C GLN A 10 -6.05 -11.53 3.48
N GLU A 11 -6.82 -10.47 3.24
CA GLU A 11 -6.32 -9.10 3.40
C GLU A 11 -6.03 -8.77 4.87
N LYS A 12 -6.91 -9.19 5.79
CA LYS A 12 -6.68 -9.07 7.23
C LYS A 12 -5.37 -9.77 7.63
N ASP A 13 -5.16 -11.01 7.21
CA ASP A 13 -3.94 -11.77 7.52
C ASP A 13 -2.67 -11.08 7.00
N HIS A 14 -2.75 -10.45 5.83
CA HIS A 14 -1.65 -9.68 5.27
C HIS A 14 -1.36 -8.43 6.11
N LEU A 15 -2.40 -7.69 6.50
CA LEU A 15 -2.27 -6.50 7.34
C LEU A 15 -1.69 -6.85 8.72
N GLU A 16 -2.12 -7.95 9.33
CA GLU A 16 -1.56 -8.42 10.59
C GLU A 16 -0.06 -8.76 10.49
N LYS A 17 0.38 -9.38 9.40
CA LYS A 17 1.80 -9.66 9.15
C LYS A 17 2.61 -8.36 9.00
N ILE A 18 2.06 -7.37 8.30
CA ILE A 18 2.69 -6.06 8.14
C ILE A 18 2.85 -5.39 9.51
N ILE A 19 1.79 -5.35 10.31
CA ILE A 19 1.79 -4.76 11.65
C ILE A 19 2.88 -5.43 12.51
N LYS A 20 2.96 -6.77 12.54
CA LYS A 20 3.98 -7.49 13.31
C LYS A 20 5.41 -7.09 12.92
N VAL A 21 5.70 -7.01 11.62
CA VAL A 21 7.04 -6.63 11.13
C VAL A 21 7.38 -5.19 11.54
N VAL A 22 6.45 -4.26 11.38
CA VAL A 22 6.66 -2.85 11.71
C VAL A 22 6.80 -2.65 13.22
N SER A 23 5.91 -3.25 14.02
CA SER A 23 5.93 -3.15 15.49
C SER A 23 7.18 -3.78 16.12
N ALA A 24 7.75 -4.81 15.50
CA ALA A 24 9.01 -5.41 15.93
C ALA A 24 10.27 -4.62 15.50
N GLY A 25 10.10 -3.44 14.89
CA GLY A 25 11.23 -2.64 14.38
C GLY A 25 11.91 -3.25 13.15
N GLY A 26 11.21 -4.12 12.41
CA GLY A 26 11.74 -4.75 11.20
C GLY A 26 12.07 -3.72 10.13
N LYS A 27 13.26 -3.80 9.53
CA LYS A 27 13.74 -2.81 8.54
C LYS A 27 13.18 -3.04 7.13
N PHE A 28 12.64 -4.22 6.87
CA PHE A 28 12.22 -4.68 5.54
C PHE A 28 10.81 -5.25 5.57
N LEU A 29 10.04 -4.96 4.53
CA LEU A 29 8.67 -5.41 4.37
C LEU A 29 8.38 -5.72 2.89
N ARG A 30 7.67 -6.81 2.64
CA ARG A 30 7.08 -7.13 1.33
C ARG A 30 5.58 -6.90 1.38
N LEU A 31 5.11 -5.89 0.67
CA LEU A 31 3.68 -5.62 0.54
C LEU A 31 3.03 -6.63 -0.43
N PRO A 32 1.71 -6.89 -0.34
CA PRO A 32 1.03 -7.94 -1.11
C PRO A 32 1.21 -7.82 -2.64
N TYR A 33 1.30 -6.60 -3.15
CA TYR A 33 1.49 -6.30 -4.57
C TYR A 33 2.97 -6.30 -5.02
N GLN A 34 3.90 -6.61 -4.13
CA GLN A 34 5.33 -6.58 -4.41
C GLN A 34 5.92 -7.98 -4.58
N LYS A 35 6.73 -8.16 -5.63
CA LYS A 35 7.47 -9.40 -5.89
C LYS A 35 8.62 -9.64 -4.91
N LYS A 36 9.23 -8.57 -4.39
CA LYS A 36 10.40 -8.62 -3.50
C LYS A 36 10.18 -7.76 -2.27
N SER A 37 10.81 -8.14 -1.15
CA SER A 37 10.89 -7.31 0.04
C SER A 37 11.72 -6.06 -0.26
N ARG A 38 11.31 -4.93 0.31
CA ARG A 38 12.01 -3.63 0.23
C ARG A 38 12.19 -3.08 1.62
N SER A 39 13.09 -2.11 1.79
CA SER A 39 13.17 -1.44 3.09
C SER A 39 11.89 -0.64 3.36
N ILE A 40 11.56 -0.42 4.62
CA ILE A 40 10.40 0.43 4.98
C ILE A 40 10.57 1.84 4.40
N SER A 41 11.78 2.41 4.43
CA SER A 41 12.04 3.74 3.87
C SER A 41 11.84 3.79 2.35
N GLU A 42 12.25 2.75 1.62
CA GLU A 42 11.96 2.64 0.19
C GLU A 42 10.46 2.53 -0.09
N ASN A 43 9.73 1.74 0.70
CA ASN A 43 8.29 1.63 0.57
C ASN A 43 7.59 2.96 0.83
N LEU A 44 7.99 3.69 1.88
CA LEU A 44 7.46 5.02 2.20
C LEU A 44 7.77 6.03 1.09
N LYS A 45 8.98 6.00 0.51
CA LYS A 45 9.35 6.83 -0.63
C LYS A 45 8.45 6.58 -1.84
N LEU A 46 8.20 5.31 -2.17
CA LEU A 46 7.31 4.93 -3.29
C LEU A 46 5.87 5.36 -3.04
N ILE A 47 5.37 5.22 -1.80
CA ILE A 47 4.04 5.67 -1.42
C ILE A 47 3.92 7.18 -1.60
N SER A 48 4.88 7.97 -1.10
CA SER A 48 4.90 9.42 -1.29
C SER A 48 4.83 9.80 -2.76
N GLN A 49 5.67 9.19 -3.60
CA GLN A 49 5.70 9.47 -5.05
C GLN A 49 4.38 9.13 -5.75
N ASN A 50 3.71 8.08 -5.31
CA ASN A 50 2.41 7.72 -5.87
C ASN A 50 1.32 8.71 -5.43
N LEU A 51 1.38 9.22 -4.20
CA LEU A 51 0.47 10.26 -3.71
C LEU A 51 0.66 11.57 -4.48
N ASP A 52 1.90 11.97 -4.75
CA ASP A 52 2.20 13.17 -5.55
C ASP A 52 1.58 13.06 -6.96
N LYS A 53 1.79 11.93 -7.65
CA LYS A 53 1.20 11.67 -8.97
C LYS A 53 -0.33 11.64 -8.95
N LEU A 54 -0.92 11.04 -7.91
CA LEU A 54 -2.36 11.00 -7.77
C LEU A 54 -2.93 12.41 -7.57
N SER A 55 -2.26 13.22 -6.76
CA SER A 55 -2.61 14.62 -6.54
C SER A 55 -2.60 15.41 -7.86
N GLU A 56 -1.56 15.25 -8.68
CA GLU A 56 -1.47 15.86 -10.01
C GLU A 56 -2.64 15.44 -10.92
N GLN A 57 -2.98 14.16 -10.96
CA GLN A 57 -4.08 13.63 -11.77
C GLN A 57 -5.44 14.17 -11.32
N VAL A 58 -5.67 14.26 -10.00
CA VAL A 58 -6.91 14.83 -9.44
C VAL A 58 -7.02 16.32 -9.81
N GLN A 59 -5.92 17.07 -9.76
CA GLN A 59 -5.93 18.47 -10.17
C GLN A 59 -6.21 18.64 -11.67
N GLN A 60 -5.58 17.83 -12.52
CA GLN A 60 -5.80 17.86 -13.98
C GLN A 60 -7.25 17.56 -14.34
N THR A 61 -7.84 16.53 -13.74
CA THR A 61 -9.26 16.18 -13.97
C THR A 61 -10.21 17.26 -13.47
N THR A 62 -9.93 17.87 -12.32
CA THR A 62 -10.70 19.01 -11.80
C THR A 62 -10.68 20.19 -12.78
N ASN A 63 -9.50 20.52 -13.32
CA ASN A 63 -9.35 21.61 -14.29
C ASN A 63 -10.01 21.34 -15.65
N GLN A 64 -10.16 20.06 -16.05
CA GLN A 64 -10.85 19.67 -17.29
C GLN A 64 -12.38 19.75 -17.17
N HIS A 65 -12.91 19.70 -15.95
CA HIS A 65 -14.35 19.72 -15.66
C HIS A 65 -14.83 21.05 -15.05
N SER A 66 -13.97 22.07 -15.02
CA SER A 66 -14.27 23.46 -14.62
C SER A 66 -14.47 24.34 -15.85
#